data_AF-A0A4V5PBX5-F1
#
_entry.id   AF-A0A4V5PBX5-F1
#
_cell.length_a   1.000
_cell.length_b   1.000
_cell.length_c   1.000
_cell.angle_alpha   90.00
_cell.angle_beta   90.00
_cell.angle_gamma   90.00
#
_symmetry.space_group_name_H-M   'P 1'
#
loop_
_entity.id
_entity.type
_entity.pdbx_description
1 polymer ?
#
loop_
_entity_poly.entity_id
_entity_poly.type
_entity_poly.pdbx_seq_one_letter_code
_entity_poly.pdbx_strand_id
1 'polypeptide(L)'
;MKHPYKAQLLLNLKAHYQEQSWRTITFFDGRRDEILFVLPINEDIKSVFDNLLAVLTTLPEIDHPSERTVISFSDENGNGYCSRLINPNTQDEINLALIGYRPQRKVRPEELQELS
;
A
#
# COMPACT_ATOMS: atom_id res chain seq x y z
N MET A 1 2.20 -1.92 -18.05
CA MET A 1 2.68 -2.29 -16.70
C MET A 1 2.96 -3.78 -16.68
N LYS A 2 4.15 -4.25 -16.28
CA LYS A 2 4.49 -5.69 -16.17
C LYS A 2 4.21 -6.24 -14.75
N HIS A 3 3.13 -5.78 -14.11
CA HIS A 3 2.78 -6.15 -12.72
C HIS A 3 1.29 -6.49 -12.63
N PRO A 4 0.86 -7.61 -13.23
CA PRO A 4 -0.56 -7.96 -13.32
C PRO A 4 -1.20 -8.24 -11.96
N TYR A 5 -0.46 -8.85 -11.01
CA TYR A 5 -0.97 -9.07 -9.66
C TYR A 5 -1.17 -7.73 -8.94
N LYS A 6 -0.19 -6.82 -8.98
CA LYS A 6 -0.29 -5.51 -8.31
C LYS A 6 -1.40 -4.65 -8.91
N ALA A 7 -1.59 -4.71 -10.23
CA ALA A 7 -2.68 -4.03 -10.92
C ALA A 7 -4.05 -4.53 -10.44
N GLN A 8 -4.24 -5.85 -10.36
CA GLN A 8 -5.49 -6.43 -9.90
C GLN A 8 -5.71 -6.17 -8.40
N LEU A 9 -4.67 -6.25 -7.58
CA LEU A 9 -4.74 -5.91 -6.16
C LEU A 9 -5.16 -4.45 -5.95
N LEU A 10 -4.58 -3.51 -6.70
CA LEU A 10 -4.98 -2.11 -6.67
C LEU A 10 -6.46 -1.95 -7.05
N LEU A 11 -6.91 -2.62 -8.12
CA LEU A 11 -8.30 -2.55 -8.57
C LEU A 11 -9.26 -3.07 -7.49
N ASN A 12 -8.95 -4.22 -6.88
CA ASN A 12 -9.75 -4.81 -5.82
C ASN A 12 -9.83 -3.91 -4.58
N LEU A 13 -8.70 -3.33 -4.16
CA LEU A 13 -8.66 -2.40 -3.03
C LEU A 13 -9.43 -1.10 -3.34
N LYS A 14 -9.30 -0.55 -4.55
CA LYS A 14 -10.07 0.64 -4.96
C LYS A 14 -11.58 0.36 -4.98
N ALA A 15 -12.00 -0.82 -5.41
CA ALA A 15 -13.41 -1.22 -5.37
C ALA A 15 -13.91 -1.34 -3.91
N HIS A 16 -13.10 -1.90 -3.01
CA HIS A 16 -13.44 -1.97 -1.58
C HIS A 16 -13.57 -0.58 -0.94
N TYR A 17 -12.67 0.35 -1.26
CA TYR A 17 -12.67 1.71 -0.74
C TYR A 17 -13.43 2.72 -1.60
N GLN A 18 -14.27 2.29 -2.54
CA GLN A 18 -14.82 3.17 -3.58
C GLN A 18 -15.64 4.37 -3.05
N GLU A 19 -16.29 4.22 -1.90
CA GLU A 19 -17.08 5.28 -1.25
C GLU A 19 -16.20 6.31 -0.52
N GLN A 20 -14.90 6.04 -0.44
CA GLN A 20 -13.93 6.90 0.22
C GLN A 20 -13.33 7.86 -0.80
N SER A 21 -13.18 9.13 -0.44
CA SER A 21 -12.55 10.17 -1.28
C SER A 21 -11.02 10.06 -1.34
N TRP A 22 -10.48 8.84 -1.21
CA TRP A 22 -9.06 8.58 -1.09
C TRP A 22 -8.38 8.60 -2.46
N ARG A 23 -7.20 9.22 -2.52
CA ARG A 23 -6.36 9.17 -3.73
C ARG A 23 -5.43 7.95 -3.66
N THR A 24 -5.01 7.46 -4.82
CA THR A 24 -4.09 6.31 -4.92
C THR A 24 -2.90 6.68 -5.78
N ILE A 25 -1.69 6.41 -5.28
CA ILE A 25 -0.42 6.65 -5.96
C ILE A 25 0.36 5.35 -5.99
N THR A 26 0.87 4.95 -7.15
CA THR A 26 1.63 3.71 -7.31
C THR A 26 3.08 3.97 -7.59
N PHE A 27 3.97 3.34 -6.84
CA PHE A 27 5.40 3.28 -7.12
C PHE A 27 5.73 1.82 -7.46
N PHE A 28 5.55 1.45 -8.73
CA PHE A 28 5.94 0.15 -9.28
C PHE A 28 7.18 0.32 -10.16
N ASP A 29 8.21 0.91 -9.59
CA ASP A 29 9.52 1.05 -10.21
C ASP A 29 10.46 0.00 -9.61
N GLY A 30 11.58 -0.33 -10.25
CA GLY A 30 12.51 -1.35 -9.73
C GLY A 30 13.09 -1.06 -8.33
N ARG A 31 12.72 0.05 -7.69
CA ARG A 31 13.12 0.42 -6.32
C ARG A 31 11.97 0.26 -5.32
N ARG A 32 10.71 0.26 -5.76
CA ARG A 32 9.52 0.22 -4.90
C ARG A 32 8.43 -0.65 -5.51
N ASP A 33 7.71 -1.33 -4.62
CA ASP A 33 6.55 -2.14 -4.96
C ASP A 33 5.31 -1.59 -4.24
N GLU A 34 5.11 -0.28 -4.23
CA GLU A 34 4.22 0.40 -3.28
C GLU A 34 2.90 0.87 -3.91
N ILE A 35 1.80 0.59 -3.23
CA ILE A 35 0.49 1.23 -3.40
C ILE A 35 0.28 2.15 -2.19
N LEU A 36 0.29 3.47 -2.42
CA LEU A 36 0.02 4.47 -1.40
C LEU A 36 -1.42 4.97 -1.52
N PHE A 37 -2.21 4.78 -0.48
CA PHE A 37 -3.50 5.43 -0.30
C PHE A 37 -3.29 6.75 0.44
N VAL A 38 -3.75 7.85 -0.15
CA VAL A 38 -3.70 9.19 0.43
C VAL A 38 -5.08 9.55 0.93
N LEU A 39 -5.21 9.65 2.24
CA LEU A 39 -6.46 9.86 2.96
C LEU A 39 -6.63 11.35 3.30
N PRO A 40 -7.87 11.86 3.36
CA PRO A 40 -8.15 13.17 3.94
C PRO A 40 -7.59 13.31 5.36
N ILE A 41 -7.18 14.52 5.75
CA ILE A 41 -6.52 14.80 7.05
C ILE A 41 -7.39 14.41 8.26
N ASN A 42 -8.71 14.35 8.10
CA ASN A 42 -9.66 14.00 9.15
C ASN A 42 -9.92 12.49 9.29
N GLU A 43 -9.33 11.65 8.45
CA GLU A 43 -9.45 10.19 8.55
C GLU A 43 -8.54 9.60 9.63
N ASP A 44 -9.01 8.54 10.28
CA ASP A 44 -8.18 7.75 11.19
C ASP A 44 -7.35 6.72 10.41
N ILE A 45 -6.20 7.18 9.92
CA ILE A 45 -5.23 6.35 9.18
C ILE A 45 -4.85 5.09 9.96
N LYS A 46 -4.73 5.18 11.30
CA LYS A 46 -4.32 4.05 12.12
C LYS A 46 -5.41 2.97 12.15
N SER A 47 -6.67 3.37 12.30
CA SER A 47 -7.81 2.45 12.24
C SER A 47 -7.90 1.75 10.88
N VAL A 48 -7.76 2.51 9.78
CA VAL A 48 -7.73 1.97 8.41
C VAL A 48 -6.60 0.95 8.25
N PHE A 49 -5.41 1.29 8.72
CA PHE A 49 -4.25 0.43 8.67
C PHE A 49 -4.40 -0.85 9.49
N ASP A 50 -4.90 -0.75 10.71
CA ASP A 50 -5.09 -1.89 11.60
C ASP A 50 -6.14 -2.87 11.01
N ASN A 51 -7.09 -2.37 10.19
CA ASN A 51 -8.09 -3.18 9.49
C ASN A 51 -7.60 -3.77 8.15
N LEU A 52 -6.44 -3.36 7.61
CA LEU A 52 -5.98 -3.75 6.27
C LEU A 52 -5.96 -5.27 6.06
N LEU A 53 -5.45 -6.04 7.02
CA LEU A 53 -5.35 -7.50 6.85
C LEU A 53 -6.73 -8.16 6.74
N ALA A 54 -7.72 -7.67 7.51
CA ALA A 54 -9.08 -8.16 7.40
C ALA A 54 -9.67 -7.83 6.02
N VAL A 55 -9.46 -6.61 5.52
CA VAL A 55 -9.87 -6.21 4.16
C VAL A 55 -9.29 -7.14 3.11
N LEU A 56 -8.00 -7.45 3.18
CA LEU A 56 -7.33 -8.34 2.21
C LEU A 56 -7.98 -9.73 2.14
N THR A 57 -8.53 -10.26 3.23
CA THR A 57 -9.23 -11.56 3.24
C THR A 57 -10.60 -11.53 2.56
N THR A 58 -11.17 -10.34 2.33
CA THR A 58 -12.48 -10.16 1.69
C THR A 58 -12.39 -9.84 0.20
N LEU A 59 -11.19 -9.57 -0.31
CA LEU A 59 -11.00 -9.22 -1.71
C LEU A 59 -11.19 -10.45 -2.61
N PRO A 60 -11.65 -10.26 -3.86
CA PRO A 60 -11.65 -11.33 -4.85
C PRO A 60 -10.26 -11.94 -5.03
N GLU A 61 -10.21 -13.24 -5.30
CA GLU A 61 -8.98 -13.94 -5.65
C GLU A 61 -8.32 -13.31 -6.90
N ILE A 62 -6.99 -13.34 -6.93
CA ILE A 62 -6.19 -12.78 -8.03
C ILE A 62 -5.56 -13.95 -8.80
N ASP A 63 -5.96 -14.14 -10.05
CA ASP A 63 -5.45 -15.20 -10.94
C ASP A 63 -4.10 -14.82 -11.60
N HIS A 64 -3.15 -14.39 -10.78
CA HIS A 64 -1.79 -14.06 -11.17
C HIS A 64 -0.80 -14.47 -10.07
N PRO A 65 0.45 -14.84 -10.41
CA PRO A 65 1.47 -15.12 -9.40
C PRO A 65 1.61 -13.96 -8.42
N SER A 66 1.60 -14.28 -7.13
CA SER A 66 1.72 -13.30 -6.07
C SER A 66 2.98 -12.46 -6.22
N GLU A 67 2.83 -11.14 -6.21
CA GLU A 67 3.95 -10.21 -6.25
C GLU A 67 4.11 -9.55 -4.88
N ARG A 68 5.38 -9.40 -4.45
CA ARG A 68 5.77 -8.59 -3.30
C ARG A 68 5.21 -7.18 -3.47
N THR A 69 4.44 -6.71 -2.49
CA THR A 69 3.75 -5.41 -2.56
C THR A 69 3.74 -4.73 -1.20
N VAL A 70 4.10 -3.45 -1.14
CA VAL A 70 3.89 -2.61 0.04
C VAL A 70 2.56 -1.89 -0.13
N ILE A 71 1.65 -2.02 0.83
CA ILE A 71 0.46 -1.18 0.92
C ILE A 71 0.72 -0.16 2.01
N SER A 72 0.60 1.12 1.69
CA SER A 72 0.85 2.23 2.62
C SER A 72 -0.30 3.22 2.63
N PHE A 73 -0.37 3.97 3.73
CA PHE A 73 -1.35 5.02 3.95
C PHE A 73 -0.65 6.28 4.44
N SER A 74 -1.10 7.46 4.03
CA SER A 74 -0.72 8.74 4.63
C SER A 74 -1.85 9.75 4.48
N ASP A 75 -1.78 10.87 5.19
CA ASP A 75 -2.63 12.02 4.88
C ASP A 75 -2.10 12.78 3.64
N GLU A 76 -2.82 13.81 3.23
CA GLU A 76 -2.48 14.69 2.11
C GLU A 76 -1.18 15.50 2.31
N ASN A 77 -0.67 15.58 3.54
CA ASN A 77 0.59 16.22 3.89
C ASN A 77 1.74 15.20 4.04
N GLY A 78 1.47 13.90 3.88
CA GLY A 78 2.43 12.83 4.09
C GLY A 78 2.65 12.43 5.55
N ASN A 79 1.81 12.91 6.48
CA ASN A 79 1.81 12.52 7.88
C ASN A 79 1.07 11.20 8.09
N GLY A 80 1.24 10.63 9.28
CA GLY A 80 0.56 9.39 9.65
C GLY A 80 1.00 8.17 8.85
N TYR A 81 2.15 8.24 8.15
CA TYR A 81 2.60 7.17 7.29
C TYR A 81 2.67 5.84 8.04
N CYS A 82 1.98 4.85 7.49
CA CYS A 82 2.05 3.47 7.95
C CYS A 82 1.97 2.53 6.76
N SER A 83 2.56 1.35 6.90
CA SER A 83 2.68 0.41 5.79
C SER A 83 2.71 -1.05 6.22
N ARG A 84 2.30 -1.90 5.29
CA ARG A 84 2.33 -3.35 5.42
C ARG A 84 2.97 -3.93 4.18
N LEU A 85 3.91 -4.85 4.38
CA LEU A 85 4.43 -5.69 3.31
C LEU A 85 3.50 -6.89 3.11
N ILE A 86 3.10 -7.11 1.87
CA ILE A 86 2.26 -8.21 1.40
C ILE A 86 3.10 -9.08 0.48
N ASN A 87 2.95 -10.41 0.61
CA ASN A 87 3.73 -11.41 -0.11
C ASN A 87 5.25 -11.16 0.01
N PRO A 88 5.81 -11.16 1.24
CA PRO A 88 7.24 -10.97 1.45
C PRO A 88 8.04 -12.02 0.67
N ASN A 89 9.23 -11.64 0.18
CA ASN A 89 10.19 -12.63 -0.29
C ASN A 89 11.00 -13.18 0.90
N THR A 90 11.81 -14.22 0.66
CA THR A 90 12.63 -14.85 1.72
C THR A 90 13.54 -13.85 2.44
N GLN A 91 14.10 -12.85 1.75
CA GLN A 91 14.95 -11.85 2.38
C GLN A 91 14.15 -10.91 3.28
N ASP A 92 12.93 -10.53 2.87
CA ASP A 92 12.04 -9.73 3.71
C ASP A 92 11.66 -10.48 4.99
N GLU A 93 11.38 -11.78 4.90
CA GLU A 93 11.08 -12.63 6.05
C GLU A 93 12.26 -12.70 7.03
N ILE A 94 13.48 -12.89 6.50
CA ILE A 94 14.72 -12.86 7.29
C ILE A 94 14.87 -11.50 7.99
N ASN A 95 14.71 -10.39 7.25
CA ASN A 95 14.85 -9.05 7.80
C ASN A 95 13.79 -8.77 8.88
N LEU A 96 12.56 -9.24 8.67
CA LEU A 96 11.49 -9.12 9.65
C LEU A 96 11.82 -9.89 10.92
N ALA A 97 12.31 -11.13 10.80
CA ALA A 97 12.64 -11.98 11.93
C ALA A 97 13.86 -11.48 12.73
N LEU A 98 14.89 -10.98 12.05
CA LEU A 98 16.15 -10.59 12.69
C LEU A 98 16.13 -9.18 13.27
N ILE A 99 15.53 -8.22 12.56
CA ILE A 99 15.61 -6.80 12.91
C ILE A 99 14.25 -6.12 12.98
N GLY A 100 13.15 -6.88 12.85
CA GLY A 100 11.81 -6.31 12.87
C GLY A 100 11.53 -5.37 11.71
N TYR A 101 12.23 -5.53 10.57
CA TYR A 101 12.13 -4.60 9.45
C TYR A 101 10.69 -4.43 8.98
N ARG A 102 10.25 -3.18 8.87
CA ARG A 102 8.99 -2.78 8.24
C ARG A 102 9.31 -1.70 7.21
N PRO A 103 8.62 -1.66 6.06
CA PRO A 103 8.85 -0.66 5.02
C PRO A 103 8.36 0.73 5.45
N GLN A 104 9.06 1.34 6.40
CA GLN A 104 8.78 2.67 6.94
C GLN A 104 9.56 3.74 6.17
N ARG A 105 8.89 4.84 5.81
CA ARG A 105 9.54 5.98 5.15
C ARG A 105 8.79 7.28 5.46
N LYS A 106 9.45 8.39 5.13
CA LYS A 106 8.79 9.70 5.06
C LYS A 106 8.23 9.88 3.64
N VAL A 107 6.96 10.25 3.53
CA VAL A 107 6.38 10.66 2.25
C VAL A 107 6.83 12.08 1.95
N ARG A 108 7.37 12.31 0.77
CA ARG A 108 7.81 13.64 0.36
C ARG A 108 6.64 14.38 -0.30
N PRO A 109 6.48 15.70 -0.10
CA PRO A 109 5.39 16.45 -0.72
C PRO A 109 5.35 16.33 -2.25
N GLU A 110 6.50 16.20 -2.91
CA GLU A 110 6.56 16.05 -4.38
C GLU A 110 5.98 14.70 -4.85
N GLU A 111 5.93 13.69 -3.98
CA GLU A 111 5.33 12.39 -4.27
C GLU A 111 3.79 12.42 -4.18
N LEU A 112 3.22 13.47 -3.57
CA LEU A 112 1.78 13.66 -3.35
C LEU A 112 1.14 14.61 -4.37
N GLN A 113 1.97 15.32 -5.12
CA GLN A 113 1.54 16.16 -6.23
C GLN A 113 1.18 15.27 -7.41
N GLU A 114 -0.03 15.42 -7.94
CA GLU A 114 -0.41 14.73 -9.18
C GLU A 114 0.48 15.25 -10.31
N LEU A 115 1.17 14.33 -10.98
CA LEU A 115 1.71 14.63 -12.31
C LEU A 115 0.49 14.93 -13.19
N SER A 116 0.34 16.20 -13.54
CA SER A 116 -0.75 16.73 -14.36
C SER A 116 -0.67 16.18 -15.79
#